data_AF-A0A0A1VQW0-F1
#
_entry.id   AF-A0A0A1VQW0-F1
#
_cell.length_a   1.000
_cell.length_b   1.000
_cell.length_c   1.000
_cell.angle_alpha   90.00
_cell.angle_beta   90.00
_cell.angle_gamma   90.00
#
_symmetry.space_group_name_H-M   'P 1'
#
loop_
_entity.id
_entity.type
_entity.pdbx_description
1 polymer ?
#
loop_
_entity_poly.entity_id
_entity_poly.type
_entity_poly.pdbx_seq_one_letter_code
_entity_poly.pdbx_strand_id
1 'polypeptide(L)'
;MAFGRENEANLVNAFRNNVPVFSFVAVKEEKVIGHILYSPVSLESEDKPNLNLLGLAPLAILPDYQSKGIGSLLTQYSLRECAARGIDAVVVLGNPHF
;
A
#
# COMPACT_ATOMS: atom_id res chain seq x y z
N MET A 1 14.16 9.03 -10.11
CA MET A 1 13.90 9.10 -8.65
C MET A 1 12.42 9.38 -8.47
N ALA A 2 11.62 8.34 -8.24
CA ALA A 2 10.19 8.50 -7.94
C ALA A 2 10.06 8.51 -6.41
N PHE A 3 9.38 9.53 -5.88
CA PHE A 3 9.08 9.72 -4.45
C PHE A 3 10.23 10.29 -3.59
N GLY A 4 10.42 11.60 -3.76
CA GLY A 4 11.20 12.45 -2.87
C GLY A 4 10.46 13.75 -2.59
N ARG A 5 9.19 13.68 -2.15
CA ARG A 5 8.39 14.88 -1.82
C ARG A 5 7.64 14.68 -0.51
N GLU A 6 7.51 15.77 0.25
CA GLU A 6 6.84 15.88 1.57
C GLU A 6 5.51 15.11 1.70
N ASN A 7 4.78 14.89 0.60
CA ASN A 7 3.52 14.17 0.60
C ASN A 7 3.61 12.74 1.14
N GLU A 8 4.65 11.98 0.80
CA GLU A 8 4.80 10.62 1.31
C GLU A 8 5.18 10.64 2.79
N ALA A 9 6.07 11.54 3.21
CA ALA A 9 6.42 11.73 4.62
C ALA A 9 5.21 12.19 5.45
N ASN A 10 4.35 13.05 4.89
CA ASN A 10 3.11 13.50 5.51
C ASN A 10 2.07 12.38 5.59
N LEU A 11 1.94 11.55 4.56
CA LEU A 11 1.12 10.34 4.59
C LEU A 11 1.62 9.34 5.63
N VAL A 12 2.93 9.06 5.68
CA VAL A 12 3.55 8.21 6.70
C VAL A 12 3.29 8.76 8.10
N ASN A 13 3.40 10.08 8.31
CA ASN A 13 3.09 10.73 9.59
C ASN A 13 1.60 10.66 9.94
N ALA A 14 0.70 10.84 8.97
CA ALA A 14 -0.74 10.69 9.16
C ALA A 14 -1.13 9.24 9.50
N PHE A 15 -0.37 8.26 9.02
CA PHE A 15 -0.56 6.85 9.37
C PHE A 15 0.10 6.42 10.68
N ARG A 16 0.97 7.23 11.32
CA ARG A 16 1.58 6.83 12.62
C ARG A 16 0.56 6.58 13.73
N ASN A 17 -0.61 7.21 13.66
CA ASN A 17 -1.68 7.04 14.65
C ASN A 17 -2.78 6.06 14.21
N ASN A 18 -2.73 5.56 12.97
CA ASN A 18 -3.66 4.56 12.46
C ASN A 18 -2.95 3.21 12.39
N VAL A 19 -3.45 2.21 13.11
CA VAL A 19 -2.86 0.87 13.07
C VAL A 19 -3.10 0.30 11.67
N PRO A 20 -2.05 0.02 10.86
CA PRO A 20 -2.24 -0.59 9.55
C PRO A 20 -2.88 -1.97 9.73
N VAL A 21 -3.86 -2.27 8.89
CA VAL A 21 -4.56 -3.57 8.94
C VAL A 21 -3.69 -4.65 8.32
N PHE A 22 -2.96 -4.32 7.25
CA PHE A 22 -2.00 -5.23 6.63
C PHE A 22 -0.68 -4.54 6.32
N SER A 23 0.40 -5.28 6.51
CA SER A 23 1.75 -4.90 6.12
C SER A 23 2.45 -6.11 5.53
N PHE A 24 3.02 -5.94 4.34
CA PHE A 24 3.80 -6.99 3.68
C PHE A 24 5.17 -6.46 3.29
N VAL A 25 6.18 -7.34 3.36
CA VAL A 25 7.57 -7.02 3.04
C VAL A 25 8.10 -7.94 1.96
N ALA A 26 8.91 -7.38 1.06
CA ALA A 26 9.75 -8.16 0.15
C ALA A 26 11.09 -8.41 0.83
N VAL A 27 11.48 -9.69 0.93
CA VAL A 27 12.75 -10.11 1.54
C VAL A 27 13.62 -10.79 0.50
N LYS A 28 14.90 -10.43 0.45
CA LYS A 28 15.92 -11.10 -0.35
C LYS A 28 17.19 -11.24 0.48
N GLU A 29 17.75 -12.46 0.56
CA GLU A 29 18.97 -12.73 1.34
C GLU A 29 18.86 -12.18 2.77
N GLU A 30 17.72 -12.46 3.43
CA GLU A 30 17.36 -11.99 4.79
C GLU A 30 17.22 -10.47 4.96
N LYS A 31 17.39 -9.68 3.88
CA LYS A 31 17.22 -8.23 3.87
C LYS A 31 15.82 -7.86 3.41
N VAL A 32 15.14 -7.00 4.18
CA VAL A 32 13.92 -6.31 3.72
C VAL A 32 14.31 -5.30 2.65
N ILE A 33 13.82 -5.50 1.43
CA ILE A 33 14.14 -4.67 0.27
C ILE A 33 12.96 -3.84 -0.23
N GLY A 34 11.78 -4.05 0.36
CA GLY A 34 10.60 -3.25 0.05
C GLY A 34 9.44 -3.59 0.97
N HIS A 35 8.45 -2.71 1.02
CA HIS A 35 7.25 -2.88 1.82
C HIS A 35 6.03 -2.27 1.14
N ILE A 36 4.85 -2.76 1.53
CA ILE A 36 3.56 -2.21 1.16
C ILE A 36 2.67 -2.20 2.40
N LEU A 37 1.94 -1.09 2.59
CA LEU A 37 1.08 -0.86 3.74
C LEU A 37 -0.36 -0.62 3.33
N TYR A 38 -1.28 -1.13 4.16
CA TYR A 38 -2.71 -0.98 4.00
C TYR A 38 -3.37 -0.42 5.26
N SER A 39 -4.17 0.62 5.09
CA SER A 39 -4.92 1.28 6.15
C SER A 39 -6.43 1.28 5.85
N PRO A 40 -7.31 1.29 6.86
CA PRO A 40 -8.75 1.37 6.63
C PRO A 40 -9.12 2.64 5.89
N VAL A 41 -10.06 2.53 4.95
CA VAL A 41 -10.71 3.68 4.31
C VAL A 41 -12.21 3.57 4.56
N SER A 42 -12.82 4.66 5.00
CA SER A 42 -14.27 4.76 5.13
C SER A 42 -14.82 5.51 3.93
N LEU A 43 -15.88 4.95 3.32
CA LEU A 43 -16.64 5.61 2.27
C LEU A 43 -18.07 5.79 2.77
N GLU A 44 -18.48 7.04 2.91
CA GLU A 44 -19.88 7.36 3.18
C GLU A 44 -20.65 7.25 1.86
N SER A 45 -21.50 6.23 1.74
CA SER A 45 -22.35 6.00 0.58
C SER A 45 -23.72 5.55 1.04
N GLU A 46 -24.77 6.25 0.60
CA GLU A 46 -26.17 5.90 0.90
C GLU A 46 -26.58 4.56 0.26
N ASP A 47 -26.00 4.20 -0.89
CA ASP A 47 -26.31 2.98 -1.62
C ASP A 47 -25.53 1.74 -1.12
N LYS A 48 -24.34 1.94 -0.52
CA LYS A 48 -23.45 0.85 -0.07
C LYS A 48 -22.76 1.20 1.25
N PRO A 49 -23.49 1.14 2.39
CA PRO A 49 -22.98 1.61 3.67
C PRO A 49 -21.90 0.70 4.32
N ASN A 50 -21.62 -0.49 3.78
CA ASN A 50 -20.81 -1.52 4.46
C ASN A 50 -19.66 -2.07 3.59
N LEU A 51 -18.98 -1.22 2.82
CA LEU A 51 -17.80 -1.67 2.05
C LEU A 51 -16.53 -1.68 2.93
N ASN A 52 -15.84 -2.82 2.94
CA ASN A 52 -14.53 -2.97 3.55
C ASN A 52 -13.45 -2.49 2.58
N LEU A 53 -13.03 -1.23 2.73
CA LEU A 53 -12.05 -0.60 1.86
C LEU A 53 -10.71 -0.42 2.57
N LEU A 54 -9.63 -0.61 1.80
CA LEU A 54 -8.28 -0.31 2.25
C LEU A 54 -7.59 0.70 1.34
N GLY A 55 -6.84 1.62 1.92
CA GLY A 55 -5.90 2.48 1.21
C GLY A 55 -4.54 1.81 1.15
N LEU A 56 -3.98 1.68 -0.05
CA LEU A 56 -2.61 1.22 -0.28
C LEU A 56 -1.68 2.43 -0.25
N ALA A 57 -0.96 2.61 0.86
CA ALA A 57 0.16 3.54 0.96
C ALA A 57 0.89 3.40 2.31
N PRO A 58 2.22 3.59 2.33
CA PRO A 58 3.13 3.66 1.19
C PRO A 58 3.43 2.28 0.55
N LEU A 59 3.92 2.31 -0.69
CA LEU A 59 4.64 1.21 -1.35
C LEU A 59 6.03 1.73 -1.72
N ALA A 60 7.07 1.14 -1.12
CA ALA A 60 8.44 1.57 -1.38
C ALA A 60 9.38 0.38 -1.54
N ILE A 61 10.29 0.50 -2.51
CA ILE A 61 11.36 -0.45 -2.79
C ILE A 61 12.69 0.29 -2.64
N LEU A 62 13.67 -0.35 -1.98
CA LEU A 62 15.02 0.19 -1.86
C LEU A 62 15.57 0.56 -3.26
N PRO A 63 16.25 1.71 -3.42
CA PRO A 63 16.71 2.21 -4.72
C PRO A 63 17.43 1.16 -5.59
N ASP A 64 18.35 0.38 -5.00
CA ASP A 64 19.14 -0.63 -5.71
C ASP A 64 18.32 -1.82 -6.25
N TYR A 65 17.06 -1.92 -5.81
CA TYR A 65 16.12 -2.98 -6.13
C TYR A 65 14.91 -2.49 -6.95
N GLN A 66 14.86 -1.21 -7.30
CA GLN A 66 13.83 -0.62 -8.15
C GLN A 66 13.94 -1.09 -9.61
N SER A 67 12.86 -0.94 -10.38
CA SER A 67 12.75 -1.33 -11.80
C SER A 67 13.03 -2.80 -12.10
N LYS A 68 12.95 -3.67 -11.08
CA LYS A 68 13.14 -5.13 -11.18
C LYS A 68 11.84 -5.93 -10.99
N GLY A 69 10.68 -5.27 -11.12
CA GLY A 69 9.36 -5.90 -10.95
C GLY A 69 8.93 -6.22 -9.52
N ILE A 70 9.75 -5.88 -8.52
CA ILE A 70 9.51 -6.22 -7.10
C ILE A 70 8.26 -5.54 -6.55
N GLY A 71 8.06 -4.25 -6.86
CA GLY A 71 6.85 -3.53 -6.48
C GLY A 71 5.59 -4.21 -7.04
N SER A 72 5.63 -4.60 -8.32
CA SER A 72 4.51 -5.30 -8.97
C SER A 72 4.22 -6.66 -8.33
N LEU A 73 5.25 -7.45 -8.01
CA LEU A 73 5.10 -8.74 -7.34
C LEU A 73 4.50 -8.57 -5.94
N LEU A 74 5.00 -7.59 -5.18
CA LEU A 74 4.52 -7.30 -3.84
C LEU A 74 3.06 -6.85 -3.86
N THR A 75 2.68 -5.98 -4.81
CA THR A 75 1.28 -5.55 -5.02
C THR A 75 0.38 -6.72 -5.40
N GLN A 76 0.79 -7.58 -6.35
CA GLN A 76 -0.03 -8.73 -6.75
C GLN A 76 -0.22 -9.73 -5.61
N TYR A 77 0.83 -9.99 -4.83
CA TYR A 77 0.74 -10.86 -3.66
C TYR A 77 -0.22 -10.28 -2.63
N SER A 78 0.01 -9.03 -2.22
CA SER A 78 -0.79 -8.37 -1.18
C SER A 78 -2.26 -8.17 -1.57
N LEU A 79 -2.58 -7.89 -2.84
CA LEU A 79 -3.98 -7.80 -3.29
C LEU A 79 -4.71 -9.14 -3.21
N ARG A 80 -4.05 -10.26 -3.54
CA ARG A 80 -4.62 -11.60 -3.36
C ARG A 80 -4.88 -11.90 -1.89
N GLU A 81 -3.93 -11.52 -1.04
CA GLU A 81 -4.03 -11.64 0.41
C GLU A 81 -5.16 -10.79 1.01
N CYS A 82 -5.39 -9.58 0.50
CA CYS A 82 -6.54 -8.75 0.89
C CYS A 82 -7.87 -9.36 0.45
N ALA A 83 -7.95 -9.82 -0.81
CA ALA A 83 -9.17 -10.44 -1.35
C ALA A 83 -9.54 -11.72 -0.57
N ALA A 84 -8.56 -12.56 -0.22
CA ALA A 84 -8.78 -13.76 0.59
C ALA A 84 -9.31 -13.46 2.00
N ARG A 85 -9.15 -12.23 2.49
CA ARG A 85 -9.64 -11.76 3.80
C ARG A 85 -10.93 -10.97 3.73
N GLY A 86 -11.60 -10.93 2.56
CA GLY A 86 -12.90 -10.28 2.40
C GLY A 86 -12.83 -8.75 2.29
N ILE A 87 -11.70 -8.20 1.83
CA ILE A 87 -11.59 -6.79 1.49
C ILE A 87 -12.25 -6.57 0.13
N ASP A 88 -13.22 -5.65 0.07
CA ASP A 88 -14.04 -5.42 -1.13
C ASP A 88 -13.29 -4.62 -2.20
N ALA A 89 -12.47 -3.66 -1.76
CA ALA A 89 -11.67 -2.86 -2.67
C ALA A 89 -10.43 -2.26 -2.00
N VAL A 90 -9.42 -2.01 -2.83
CA VAL A 90 -8.22 -1.29 -2.46
C VAL A 90 -8.11 -0.02 -3.31
N VAL A 91 -7.90 1.11 -2.67
CA VAL A 91 -7.69 2.40 -3.33
C VAL A 91 -6.25 2.87 -3.16
N VAL A 92 -5.71 3.59 -4.14
CA VAL A 92 -4.38 4.18 -4.08
C VAL A 92 -4.44 5.61 -4.62
N LEU A 93 -3.77 6.53 -3.93
CA LEU A 93 -3.57 7.88 -4.42
C LEU A 93 -2.23 7.91 -5.17
N GLY A 94 -2.30 7.91 -6.49
CA GLY A 94 -1.14 7.98 -7.38
C GLY A 94 -1.23 9.16 -8.34
N ASN A 95 -0.09 9.63 -8.85
CA ASN A 95 -0.07 10.52 -9.99
C ASN A 95 -0.38 9.69 -11.26
N PRO A 96 -1.33 10.08 -12.13
CA PRO A 96 -1.66 9.33 -13.34
C PRO A 96 -0.53 9.23 -14.39
N HIS A 97 0.61 9.91 -14.19
CA HIS A 97 1.79 9.88 -15.08
C HIS A 97 2.86 8.84 -14.70
N PHE A 98 2.48 7.71 -14.11
CA PHE A 98 3.39 6.58 -13.88
C PHE A 98 3.23 5.48 -14.91
#